data_AF-A0A2R6KM45-F1
#
_entry.id   AF-A0A2R6KM45-F1
#
_cell.length_a   1.000
_cell.length_b   1.000
_cell.length_c   1.000
_cell.angle_alpha   90.00
_cell.angle_beta   90.00
_cell.angle_gamma   90.00
#
_symmetry.space_group_name_H-M   'P 1'
#
loop_
_entity.id
_entity.type
_entity.pdbx_description
1 polymer ?
#
loop_
_entity_poly.entity_id
_entity_poly.type
_entity_poly.pdbx_seq_one_letter_code
_entity_poly.pdbx_strand_id
1 'polypeptide(L)'
;MRVEQLGEGTPEVAVVGSIHGDEPCGARAVERLLADPPDLDRPVKFIIANERALTENVRYIDEDLNRAFPGDLDADTHEGRLAHELSQELRGCTIFSMHSTQSYAAPFALVDELDPLAASVVPYLTVEALIETMKFSEGRLIEAQEVIEVECGLQGSERAAENAYTLAREFLGAVGAVEPPATPREDIPVFRMDRILPKPPAEEYETFVANFERVAEGEMYARADGEQFVADRPFYPILLSPYGYETEFGYTGDLVGRLDEQAIPGPEPTPER
;
A
#
# COMPACT_ATOMS: atom_id res chain seq x y z
N MET A 1 19.35 4.30 1.35
CA MET A 1 18.14 5.10 1.22
C MET A 1 18.52 6.39 0.58
N ARG A 2 17.81 6.78 -0.49
CA ARG A 2 17.98 8.07 -1.16
C ARG A 2 16.78 8.94 -0.83
N VAL A 3 17.07 10.15 -0.37
CA VAL A 3 16.07 11.16 -0.02
C VAL A 3 16.37 12.39 -0.86
N GLU A 4 15.39 12.82 -1.64
CA GLU A 4 15.45 14.03 -2.45
C GLU A 4 14.28 14.92 -2.04
N GLN A 5 14.51 16.23 -1.94
CA GLN A 5 13.45 17.19 -1.67
C GLN A 5 13.29 18.11 -2.87
N LEU A 6 12.04 18.36 -3.25
CA LEU A 6 11.66 19.43 -4.16
C LEU A 6 10.86 20.49 -3.40
N GLY A 7 11.09 21.78 -3.71
CA GLY A 7 10.50 22.92 -3.00
C GLY A 7 11.31 23.40 -1.78
N GLU A 8 11.10 24.65 -1.38
CA GLU A 8 11.79 25.27 -0.23
C GLU A 8 11.00 25.08 1.08
N GLY A 9 11.72 24.95 2.21
CA GLY A 9 11.11 24.81 3.54
C GLY A 9 11.14 23.38 4.09
N THR A 10 10.38 23.14 5.15
CA THR A 10 10.23 21.82 5.77
C THR A 10 9.12 21.05 5.06
N PRO A 11 9.40 19.90 4.45
CA PRO A 11 8.40 19.07 3.78
C PRO A 11 7.47 18.41 4.80
N GLU A 12 6.18 18.47 4.53
CA GLU A 12 5.11 17.81 5.30
C GLU A 12 4.43 16.71 4.46
N VAL A 13 5.00 16.41 3.29
CA VAL A 13 4.50 15.39 2.35
C VAL A 13 5.68 14.54 1.89
N ALA A 14 5.50 13.22 1.89
CA ALA A 14 6.51 12.28 1.43
C ALA A 14 5.93 11.23 0.47
N VAL A 15 6.63 10.99 -0.64
CA VAL A 15 6.37 9.91 -1.59
C VAL A 15 7.49 8.88 -1.46
N VAL A 16 7.13 7.66 -1.11
CA VAL A 16 8.06 6.57 -0.79
C VAL A 16 7.89 5.44 -1.80
N GLY A 17 9.01 4.98 -2.35
CA GLY A 17 9.07 3.81 -3.21
C GLY A 17 10.11 2.80 -2.73
N SER A 18 9.94 1.55 -3.16
CA SER A 18 10.89 0.45 -2.95
C SER A 18 11.20 0.19 -1.47
N ILE A 19 10.14 0.07 -0.65
CA ILE A 19 10.23 -0.60 0.65
C ILE A 19 10.73 -2.04 0.44
N HIS A 20 10.17 -2.74 -0.56
CA HIS A 20 10.70 -3.99 -1.09
C HIS A 20 11.51 -3.72 -2.36
N GLY A 21 12.70 -4.33 -2.48
CA GLY A 21 13.61 -4.09 -3.59
C GLY A 21 13.19 -4.72 -4.92
N ASP A 22 12.40 -5.77 -4.89
CA ASP A 22 11.85 -6.46 -6.06
C ASP A 22 10.55 -5.80 -6.58
N GLU A 23 10.15 -4.67 -6.01
CA GLU A 23 8.99 -3.85 -6.41
C GLU A 23 9.47 -2.48 -6.95
N PRO A 24 10.05 -2.42 -8.17
CA PRO A 24 10.73 -1.21 -8.67
C PRO A 24 9.77 -0.09 -9.12
N CYS A 25 8.45 -0.31 -9.12
CA CYS A 25 7.48 0.65 -9.66
C CYS A 25 7.53 2.00 -8.92
N GLY A 26 7.63 1.99 -7.58
CA GLY A 26 7.72 3.20 -6.77
C GLY A 26 9.02 3.99 -7.02
N ALA A 27 10.17 3.31 -7.08
CA ALA A 27 11.44 3.96 -7.44
C ALA A 27 11.39 4.58 -8.84
N ARG A 28 10.82 3.88 -9.83
CA ARG A 28 10.65 4.42 -11.19
C ARG A 28 9.75 5.65 -11.22
N ALA A 29 8.68 5.67 -10.45
CA ALA A 29 7.80 6.83 -10.31
C ALA A 29 8.55 8.03 -9.69
N VAL A 30 9.31 7.79 -8.61
CA VAL A 30 10.15 8.80 -7.95
C VAL A 30 11.19 9.37 -8.92
N GLU A 31 11.96 8.54 -9.62
CA GLU A 31 12.98 9.00 -10.58
C GLU A 31 12.34 9.82 -11.71
N ARG A 32 11.15 9.44 -12.18
CA ARG A 32 10.44 10.19 -13.22
C ARG A 32 9.98 11.56 -12.72
N LEU A 33 9.46 11.66 -11.49
CA LEU A 33 9.07 12.93 -10.88
C LEU A 33 10.28 13.83 -10.61
N LEU A 34 11.44 13.28 -10.26
CA LEU A 34 12.66 14.05 -10.08
C LEU A 34 13.27 14.53 -11.41
N ALA A 35 13.13 13.74 -12.47
CA ALA A 35 13.64 14.08 -13.80
C ALA A 35 12.78 15.14 -14.51
N ASP A 36 11.46 15.14 -14.26
CA ASP A 36 10.50 16.14 -14.75
C ASP A 36 9.63 16.63 -13.57
N PRO A 37 10.19 17.51 -12.70
CA PRO A 37 9.50 18.02 -11.53
C PRO A 37 8.18 18.72 -11.86
N PRO A 38 7.09 18.40 -11.15
CA PRO A 38 5.89 19.22 -11.25
C PRO A 38 6.11 20.59 -10.59
N ASP A 39 5.29 21.57 -10.97
CA ASP A 39 5.23 22.85 -10.27
C ASP A 39 4.60 22.63 -8.88
N LEU A 40 5.44 22.62 -7.85
CA LEU A 40 5.04 22.34 -6.47
C LEU A 40 4.64 23.63 -5.73
N ASP A 41 3.47 23.60 -5.09
CA ASP A 41 2.98 24.68 -4.22
C ASP A 41 3.54 24.58 -2.78
N ARG A 42 4.14 23.44 -2.42
CA ARG A 42 4.75 23.18 -1.11
C ARG A 42 5.88 22.14 -1.20
N PRO A 43 6.83 22.11 -0.25
CA PRO A 43 7.93 21.16 -0.28
C PRO A 43 7.49 19.71 -0.10
N VAL A 44 8.09 18.80 -0.87
CA VAL A 44 7.80 17.36 -0.89
C VAL A 44 9.11 16.56 -0.85
N LYS A 45 9.12 15.50 -0.02
CA LYS A 45 10.18 14.48 -0.02
C LYS A 45 9.86 13.34 -0.98
N PHE A 46 10.85 12.93 -1.75
CA PHE A 46 10.82 11.73 -2.58
C PHE A 46 11.90 10.76 -2.08
N ILE A 47 11.47 9.55 -1.72
CA ILE A 47 12.32 8.59 -1.04
C ILE A 47 12.33 7.27 -1.80
N ILE A 48 13.54 6.77 -2.07
CA ILE A 48 13.78 5.37 -2.45
C ILE A 48 14.34 4.68 -1.21
N ALA A 49 13.49 3.87 -0.55
CA ALA A 49 13.74 3.35 0.78
C ALA A 49 14.92 2.35 0.79
N ASN A 50 14.73 1.16 0.22
CA ASN A 50 15.73 0.09 0.25
C ASN A 50 16.52 -0.02 -1.07
N GLU A 51 17.35 0.99 -1.37
CA GLU A 51 18.20 1.02 -2.58
C GLU A 51 19.10 -0.22 -2.73
N ARG A 52 19.53 -0.82 -1.61
CA ARG A 52 20.38 -2.00 -1.64
C ARG A 52 19.60 -3.21 -2.16
N ALA A 53 18.44 -3.49 -1.57
CA ALA A 53 17.56 -4.55 -2.04
C ALA A 53 17.10 -4.29 -3.50
N LEU A 54 16.81 -3.04 -3.85
CA LEU A 54 16.45 -2.64 -5.21
C LEU A 54 17.57 -2.92 -6.22
N THR A 55 18.82 -2.59 -5.87
CA THR A 55 19.99 -2.86 -6.73
C THR A 55 20.22 -4.35 -6.91
N GLU A 56 20.00 -5.14 -5.86
CA GLU A 56 20.16 -6.59 -5.88
C GLU A 56 18.93 -7.31 -6.48
N ASN A 57 17.83 -6.59 -6.76
CA ASN A 57 16.54 -7.11 -7.22
C ASN A 57 16.03 -8.27 -6.35
N VAL A 58 16.08 -8.05 -5.04
CA VAL A 58 15.56 -8.95 -4.01
C VAL A 58 14.56 -8.19 -3.14
N ARG A 59 13.62 -8.91 -2.52
CA ARG A 59 12.61 -8.31 -1.64
C ARG A 59 13.24 -7.51 -0.49
N TYR A 60 14.23 -8.12 0.17
CA TYR A 60 15.00 -7.54 1.26
C TYR A 60 16.39 -8.21 1.35
N ILE A 61 17.29 -7.64 2.17
CA ILE A 61 18.66 -8.13 2.40
C ILE A 61 18.71 -9.07 3.60
N ASP A 62 18.33 -8.60 4.80
CA ASP A 62 18.43 -9.37 6.04
C ASP A 62 17.04 -9.78 6.57
N GLU A 63 16.08 -8.86 6.58
CA GLU A 63 14.68 -9.10 7.00
C GLU A 63 13.70 -8.19 6.25
N ASP A 64 12.39 -8.49 6.25
CA ASP A 64 11.40 -7.66 5.55
C ASP A 64 11.29 -6.26 6.19
N LEU A 65 11.66 -5.21 5.45
CA LEU A 65 11.59 -3.82 5.93
C LEU A 65 10.18 -3.43 6.38
N ASN A 66 9.14 -3.92 5.70
CA ASN A 66 7.75 -3.66 6.08
C ASN A 66 7.30 -4.51 7.28
N ARG A 67 8.23 -5.11 8.04
CA ARG A 67 8.01 -5.78 9.33
C ARG A 67 8.96 -5.29 10.42
N ALA A 68 9.85 -4.34 10.08
CA ALA A 68 10.92 -3.87 10.94
C ALA A 68 10.60 -2.52 11.62
N PHE A 69 9.46 -1.89 11.35
CA PHE A 69 9.12 -0.58 11.92
C PHE A 69 8.78 -0.68 13.42
N PRO A 70 9.18 0.30 14.25
CA PRO A 70 9.86 1.56 13.92
C PRO A 70 11.38 1.46 13.78
N GLY A 71 11.95 0.26 13.87
CA GLY A 71 13.39 -0.01 13.75
C GLY A 71 14.23 0.40 14.96
N ASP A 72 15.52 0.10 14.88
CA ASP A 72 16.53 0.48 15.88
C ASP A 72 17.83 0.91 15.16
N LEU A 73 18.42 2.03 15.58
CA LEU A 73 19.69 2.54 15.06
C LEU A 73 20.83 1.53 15.28
N ASP A 74 20.76 0.78 16.37
CA ASP A 74 21.75 -0.22 16.75
C ASP A 74 21.35 -1.65 16.32
N ALA A 75 20.32 -1.82 15.49
CA ALA A 75 19.93 -3.13 14.96
C ALA A 75 21.11 -3.79 14.19
N ASP A 76 21.21 -5.11 14.28
CA ASP A 76 22.22 -5.87 13.53
C ASP A 76 21.89 -5.95 12.03
N THR A 77 20.60 -5.97 11.69
CA THR A 77 20.07 -6.07 10.31
C THR A 77 20.15 -4.73 9.56
N HIS A 78 20.32 -4.81 8.24
CA HIS A 78 20.21 -3.65 7.34
C HIS A 78 18.83 -3.01 7.45
N GLU A 79 17.76 -3.80 7.35
CA GLU A 79 16.39 -3.29 7.40
C GLU A 79 15.99 -2.73 8.77
N GLY A 80 16.47 -3.28 9.89
CA GLY A 80 16.19 -2.73 11.22
C GLY A 80 16.75 -1.32 11.42
N ARG A 81 17.97 -1.07 10.94
CA ARG A 81 18.57 0.29 10.94
C ARG A 81 17.87 1.22 9.95
N LEU A 82 17.57 0.70 8.76
CA LEU A 82 16.87 1.45 7.72
C LEU A 82 15.46 1.87 8.15
N ALA A 83 14.72 1.00 8.86
CA ALA A 83 13.41 1.32 9.42
C ALA A 83 13.50 2.49 10.43
N HIS A 84 14.55 2.53 11.26
CA HIS A 84 14.79 3.63 12.17
C HIS A 84 15.03 4.95 11.42
N GLU A 85 15.95 4.94 10.44
CA GLU A 85 16.30 6.11 9.62
C GLU A 85 15.09 6.63 8.83
N LEU A 86 14.37 5.75 8.14
CA LEU A 86 13.17 6.10 7.39
C LEU A 86 12.08 6.66 8.31
N SER A 87 11.91 6.08 9.50
CA SER A 87 10.97 6.61 10.49
C SER A 87 11.32 8.03 10.93
N GLN A 88 12.61 8.39 11.03
CA GLN A 88 13.00 9.78 11.32
C GLN A 88 12.67 10.71 10.16
N GLU A 89 12.95 10.29 8.93
CA GLU A 89 12.76 11.10 7.73
C GLU A 89 11.29 11.42 7.46
N LEU A 90 10.41 10.49 7.80
CA LEU A 90 8.97 10.60 7.55
C LEU A 90 8.21 11.34 8.66
N ARG A 91 8.83 11.65 9.80
CA ARG A 91 8.13 12.31 10.92
C ARG A 91 7.48 13.61 10.49
N GLY A 92 6.19 13.73 10.81
CA GLY A 92 5.40 14.91 10.50
C GLY A 92 5.04 15.06 9.02
N CYS A 93 5.24 14.02 8.21
CA CYS A 93 4.77 13.98 6.84
C CYS A 93 3.46 13.20 6.74
N THR A 94 2.60 13.62 5.82
CA THR A 94 1.60 12.77 5.18
C THR A 94 2.31 11.92 4.11
N ILE A 95 2.18 10.60 4.20
CA ILE A 95 3.04 9.67 3.46
C ILE A 95 2.24 8.91 2.41
N PHE A 96 2.83 8.75 1.23
CA PHE A 96 2.32 7.90 0.16
C PHE A 96 3.35 6.82 -0.16
N SER A 97 3.06 5.57 0.19
CA SER A 97 3.98 4.44 -0.02
C SER A 97 3.50 3.57 -1.17
N MET A 98 4.36 3.38 -2.17
CA MET A 98 4.03 2.62 -3.37
C MET A 98 4.64 1.22 -3.34
N HIS A 99 3.77 0.22 -3.51
CA HIS A 99 4.07 -1.19 -3.60
C HIS A 99 3.58 -1.80 -4.92
N SER A 100 3.93 -3.05 -5.16
CA SER A 100 3.30 -3.88 -6.22
C SER A 100 3.13 -5.31 -5.77
N THR A 101 2.16 -6.00 -6.35
CA THR A 101 1.71 -7.32 -5.87
C THR A 101 1.79 -8.37 -6.97
N GLN A 102 1.73 -9.65 -6.60
CA GLN A 102 1.54 -10.75 -7.55
C GLN A 102 0.07 -11.18 -7.68
N SER A 103 -0.84 -10.53 -6.94
CA SER A 103 -2.22 -10.99 -6.73
C SER A 103 -3.25 -10.34 -7.66
N TYR A 104 -3.05 -9.07 -8.02
CA TYR A 104 -4.06 -8.27 -8.70
C TYR A 104 -3.43 -7.22 -9.59
N ALA A 105 -4.04 -6.98 -10.75
CA ALA A 105 -3.40 -6.21 -11.81
C ALA A 105 -3.79 -4.73 -11.85
N ALA A 106 -4.92 -4.36 -11.24
CA ALA A 106 -5.36 -2.98 -11.11
C ALA A 106 -4.96 -2.42 -9.74
N PRO A 107 -4.78 -1.09 -9.61
CA PRO A 107 -4.37 -0.52 -8.35
C PRO A 107 -5.43 -0.59 -7.26
N PHE A 108 -5.00 -0.71 -6.01
CA PHE A 108 -5.85 -0.55 -4.84
C PHE A 108 -5.08 0.09 -3.69
N ALA A 109 -5.80 0.77 -2.79
CA ALA A 109 -5.22 1.43 -1.63
C ALA A 109 -5.38 0.58 -0.37
N LEU A 110 -4.44 0.72 0.56
CA LEU A 110 -4.48 0.12 1.88
C LEU A 110 -4.29 1.22 2.92
N VAL A 111 -5.03 1.09 4.02
CA VAL A 111 -4.95 1.92 5.22
C VAL A 111 -5.04 1.01 6.45
N ASP A 112 -4.61 1.49 7.61
CA ASP A 112 -4.83 0.73 8.85
C ASP A 112 -6.34 0.67 9.16
N GLU A 113 -6.94 1.85 9.33
CA GLU A 113 -8.37 2.10 9.45
C GLU A 113 -8.80 3.26 8.52
N LEU A 114 -10.08 3.31 8.14
CA LEU A 114 -10.58 4.47 7.40
C LEU A 114 -10.59 5.71 8.31
N ASP A 115 -9.72 6.66 8.00
CA ASP A 115 -9.55 7.90 8.74
C ASP A 115 -9.85 9.15 7.85
N PRO A 116 -9.81 10.38 8.41
CA PRO A 116 -10.03 11.59 7.63
C PRO A 116 -9.01 11.80 6.50
N LEU A 117 -7.77 11.34 6.66
CA LEU A 117 -6.75 11.45 5.62
C LEU A 117 -7.13 10.60 4.41
N ALA A 118 -7.39 9.31 4.63
CA ALA A 118 -7.84 8.37 3.62
C ALA A 118 -9.11 8.85 2.92
N ALA A 119 -10.11 9.32 3.68
CA ALA A 119 -11.35 9.85 3.14
C ALA A 119 -11.14 11.10 2.27
N SER A 120 -10.09 11.90 2.53
CA SER A 120 -9.76 13.09 1.75
C SER A 120 -8.90 12.82 0.51
N VAL A 121 -8.11 11.74 0.51
CA VAL A 121 -7.13 11.44 -0.55
C VAL A 121 -7.60 10.35 -1.50
N VAL A 122 -8.08 9.23 -0.98
CA VAL A 122 -8.46 8.04 -1.78
C VAL A 122 -9.49 8.35 -2.88
N PRO A 123 -10.47 9.26 -2.69
CA PRO A 123 -11.38 9.65 -3.79
C PRO A 123 -10.68 10.13 -5.06
N TYR A 124 -9.50 10.74 -4.92
CA TYR A 124 -8.74 11.30 -6.04
C TYR A 124 -7.80 10.27 -6.71
N LEU A 125 -7.61 9.10 -6.10
CA LEU A 125 -6.71 8.07 -6.61
C LEU A 125 -7.44 7.15 -7.61
N THR A 126 -6.75 6.78 -8.69
CA THR A 126 -7.21 5.79 -9.67
C THR A 126 -7.01 4.36 -9.13
N VAL A 127 -7.83 4.00 -8.13
CA VAL A 127 -7.85 2.69 -7.44
C VAL A 127 -9.18 1.97 -7.60
N GLU A 128 -9.19 0.64 -7.58
CA GLU A 128 -10.43 -0.15 -7.67
C GLU A 128 -11.06 -0.46 -6.31
N ALA A 129 -10.28 -0.39 -5.23
CA ALA A 129 -10.73 -0.68 -3.87
C ALA A 129 -9.89 0.05 -2.82
N LEU A 130 -10.46 0.18 -1.62
CA LEU A 130 -9.77 0.57 -0.39
C LEU A 130 -9.83 -0.59 0.60
N ILE A 131 -8.69 -0.93 1.22
CA ILE A 131 -8.56 -2.03 2.16
C ILE A 131 -8.20 -1.50 3.56
N GLU A 132 -9.04 -1.79 4.55
CA GLU A 132 -8.71 -1.64 5.97
C GLU A 132 -7.93 -2.88 6.44
N THR A 133 -6.69 -2.69 6.85
CA THR A 133 -5.78 -3.77 7.24
C THR A 133 -5.84 -4.12 8.73
N MET A 134 -6.18 -3.15 9.58
CA MET A 134 -6.46 -3.29 11.01
C MET A 134 -5.43 -4.20 11.74
N LYS A 135 -5.79 -5.46 11.97
CA LYS A 135 -5.03 -6.41 12.81
C LYS A 135 -3.76 -6.96 12.14
N PHE A 136 -3.52 -6.62 10.89
CA PHE A 136 -2.41 -7.17 10.10
C PHE A 136 -1.30 -6.15 9.83
N SER A 137 -1.40 -4.99 10.46
CA SER A 137 -0.50 -3.85 10.32
C SER A 137 0.75 -3.93 11.21
N GLU A 138 0.82 -4.91 12.11
CA GLU A 138 1.91 -5.02 13.10
C GLU A 138 3.30 -4.97 12.43
N GLY A 139 4.10 -3.98 12.84
CA GLY A 139 5.47 -3.75 12.39
C GLY A 139 5.60 -3.15 10.99
N ARG A 140 4.50 -2.76 10.35
CA ARG A 140 4.47 -2.13 9.02
C ARG A 140 4.59 -0.61 9.12
N LEU A 141 4.97 0.03 8.01
CA LEU A 141 4.92 1.48 7.89
C LEU A 141 3.50 2.02 8.14
N ILE A 142 2.49 1.27 7.70
CA ILE A 142 1.06 1.61 7.82
C ILE A 142 0.53 1.78 9.24
N GLU A 143 1.15 1.12 10.21
CA GLU A 143 0.80 1.27 11.63
C GLU A 143 1.53 2.47 12.26
N ALA A 144 2.74 2.78 11.76
CA ALA A 144 3.64 3.67 12.47
C ALA A 144 3.34 5.16 12.25
N GLN A 145 2.73 5.55 11.11
CA GLN A 145 2.58 6.94 10.68
C GLN A 145 1.33 7.17 9.83
N GLU A 146 1.01 8.45 9.56
CA GLU A 146 -0.07 8.85 8.65
C GLU A 146 0.29 8.52 7.19
N VAL A 147 -0.03 7.30 6.75
CA VAL A 147 0.35 6.79 5.44
C VAL A 147 -0.83 6.17 4.70
N ILE A 148 -0.83 6.40 3.39
CA ILE A 148 -1.65 5.67 2.43
C ILE A 148 -0.70 4.79 1.63
N GLU A 149 -0.89 3.48 1.74
CA GLU A 149 -0.17 2.52 0.91
C GLU A 149 -1.00 2.22 -0.36
N VAL A 150 -0.32 1.99 -1.48
CA VAL A 150 -0.97 1.53 -2.71
C VAL A 150 -0.25 0.34 -3.29
N GLU A 151 -1.02 -0.62 -3.76
CA GLU A 151 -0.53 -1.69 -4.63
C GLU A 151 -0.75 -1.25 -6.07
N CYS A 152 0.32 -0.98 -6.80
CA CYS A 152 0.25 -0.33 -8.11
C CYS A 152 -0.11 -1.30 -9.26
N GLY A 153 -0.27 -2.60 -8.95
CA GLY A 153 -0.55 -3.68 -9.90
C GLY A 153 0.53 -4.77 -9.88
N LEU A 154 0.65 -5.50 -11.00
CA LEU A 154 1.54 -6.67 -11.06
C LEU A 154 3.01 -6.28 -10.95
N GLN A 155 3.70 -6.88 -9.98
CA GLN A 155 5.13 -6.71 -9.71
C GLN A 155 5.98 -6.90 -10.98
N GLY A 156 6.96 -6.01 -11.15
CA GLY A 156 7.87 -6.01 -12.31
C GLY A 156 7.25 -5.58 -13.65
N SER A 157 5.95 -5.26 -13.69
CA SER A 157 5.29 -4.84 -14.94
C SER A 157 5.48 -3.35 -15.25
N GLU A 158 5.56 -3.01 -16.53
CA GLU A 158 5.55 -1.61 -17.00
C GLU A 158 4.27 -0.89 -16.56
N ARG A 159 3.13 -1.60 -16.54
CA ARG A 159 1.86 -1.02 -16.11
C ARG A 159 1.89 -0.62 -14.65
N ALA A 160 2.53 -1.39 -13.76
CA ALA A 160 2.68 -1.00 -12.37
C ALA A 160 3.52 0.29 -12.23
N ALA A 161 4.56 0.47 -13.06
CA ALA A 161 5.35 1.71 -13.05
C ALA A 161 4.56 2.94 -13.54
N GLU A 162 3.74 2.80 -14.59
CA GLU A 162 2.86 3.88 -15.06
C GLU A 162 1.75 4.20 -14.04
N ASN A 163 1.19 3.18 -13.40
CA ASN A 163 0.21 3.35 -12.33
C ASN A 163 0.84 4.08 -11.13
N ALA A 164 2.03 3.66 -10.67
CA ALA A 164 2.74 4.30 -9.58
C ALA A 164 2.99 5.79 -9.84
N TYR A 165 3.43 6.14 -11.06
CA TYR A 165 3.62 7.55 -11.45
C TYR A 165 2.30 8.34 -11.44
N THR A 166 1.22 7.75 -11.98
CA THR A 166 -0.11 8.39 -12.00
C THR A 166 -0.63 8.62 -10.60
N LEU A 167 -0.62 7.58 -9.77
CA LEU A 167 -1.09 7.61 -8.39
C LEU A 167 -0.28 8.59 -7.52
N ALA A 168 1.04 8.66 -7.69
CA ALA A 168 1.86 9.64 -6.99
C ALA A 168 1.45 11.07 -7.35
N ARG A 169 1.15 11.37 -8.62
CA ARG A 169 0.66 12.69 -9.03
C ARG A 169 -0.74 12.99 -8.50
N GLU A 170 -1.63 12.00 -8.50
CA GLU A 170 -2.98 12.13 -7.94
C GLU A 170 -2.94 12.40 -6.44
N PHE A 171 -2.08 11.67 -5.70
CA PHE A 171 -1.81 11.91 -4.29
C PHE A 171 -1.31 13.34 -4.06
N LEU A 172 -0.30 13.80 -4.81
CA LEU A 172 0.21 15.16 -4.70
C LEU A 172 -0.88 16.21 -4.96
N GLY A 173 -1.78 15.96 -5.90
CA GLY A 173 -2.93 16.82 -6.15
C GLY A 173 -3.92 16.83 -4.97
N ALA A 174 -4.22 15.66 -4.42
CA ALA A 174 -5.15 15.50 -3.31
C ALA A 174 -4.69 16.20 -2.02
N VAL A 175 -3.37 16.21 -1.74
CA VAL A 175 -2.79 16.90 -0.60
C VAL A 175 -2.43 18.38 -0.88
N GLY A 176 -2.82 18.89 -2.04
CA GLY A 176 -2.60 20.28 -2.45
C GLY A 176 -1.13 20.64 -2.67
N ALA A 177 -0.28 19.66 -3.04
CA ALA A 177 1.10 19.92 -3.42
C ALA A 177 1.26 20.31 -4.88
N VAL A 178 0.29 19.96 -5.72
CA VAL A 178 0.15 20.41 -7.11
C VAL A 178 -1.33 20.69 -7.39
N GLU A 179 -1.63 21.35 -8.51
CA GLU A 179 -3.02 21.53 -8.95
C GLU A 179 -3.70 20.15 -9.17
N PRO A 180 -4.87 19.88 -8.58
CA PRO A 180 -5.50 18.57 -8.62
C PRO A 180 -6.00 18.25 -10.05
N PRO A 181 -5.63 17.10 -10.62
CA PRO A 181 -6.01 16.77 -11.99
C PRO A 181 -7.43 16.21 -12.14
N ALA A 182 -8.08 15.78 -11.05
CA ALA A 182 -9.27 14.93 -11.11
C ALA A 182 -10.42 15.40 -10.20
N THR A 183 -11.63 15.00 -10.59
CA THR A 183 -12.84 15.07 -9.73
C THR A 183 -12.84 13.85 -8.80
N PRO A 184 -13.13 14.01 -7.50
CA PRO A 184 -13.15 12.90 -6.56
C PRO A 184 -14.21 11.85 -6.96
N ARG A 185 -13.87 10.58 -6.77
CA ARG A 185 -14.79 9.45 -6.90
C ARG A 185 -15.29 9.03 -5.54
N GLU A 186 -16.60 8.86 -5.46
CA GLU A 186 -17.30 8.54 -4.22
C GLU A 186 -17.60 7.04 -4.11
N ASP A 187 -17.63 6.32 -5.23
CA ASP A 187 -18.05 4.93 -5.32
C ASP A 187 -16.88 3.95 -5.23
N ILE A 188 -16.01 4.09 -4.23
CA ILE A 188 -14.88 3.15 -4.02
C ILE A 188 -15.31 2.08 -3.01
N PRO A 189 -15.31 0.78 -3.34
CA PRO A 189 -15.63 -0.27 -2.39
C PRO A 189 -14.57 -0.38 -1.30
N VAL A 190 -15.03 -0.49 -0.05
CA VAL A 190 -14.18 -0.63 1.14
C VAL A 190 -14.26 -2.07 1.63
N PHE A 191 -13.12 -2.74 1.70
CA PHE A 191 -13.01 -4.09 2.26
C PHE A 191 -12.23 -4.05 3.57
N ARG A 192 -12.61 -4.91 4.52
CA ARG A 192 -11.86 -5.11 5.76
C ARG A 192 -11.22 -6.48 5.77
N MET A 193 -9.92 -6.52 6.02
CA MET A 193 -9.15 -7.76 6.12
C MET A 193 -9.46 -8.50 7.42
N ASP A 194 -9.66 -9.83 7.36
CA ASP A 194 -10.17 -10.64 8.48
C ASP A 194 -9.22 -11.78 8.91
N ARG A 195 -8.93 -12.75 8.02
CA ARG A 195 -8.09 -13.91 8.34
C ARG A 195 -7.07 -14.20 7.25
N ILE A 196 -5.93 -14.74 7.66
CA ILE A 196 -4.91 -15.30 6.76
C ILE A 196 -5.44 -16.61 6.16
N LEU A 197 -5.20 -16.79 4.86
CA LEU A 197 -5.39 -18.05 4.16
C LEU A 197 -4.06 -18.82 4.18
N PRO A 198 -3.93 -19.91 4.95
CA PRO A 198 -2.66 -20.60 5.13
C PRO A 198 -2.20 -21.27 3.84
N LYS A 199 -0.89 -21.26 3.60
CA LYS A 199 -0.24 -21.94 2.48
C LYS A 199 0.83 -22.88 3.02
N PRO A 200 0.50 -24.17 3.22
CA PRO A 200 1.49 -25.14 3.71
C PRO A 200 2.57 -25.38 2.64
N PRO A 201 3.76 -25.89 3.04
CA PRO A 201 4.80 -26.26 2.08
C PRO A 201 4.32 -27.30 1.06
N ALA A 202 4.47 -26.97 -0.22
CA ALA A 202 4.15 -27.78 -1.39
C ALA A 202 5.09 -27.42 -2.56
N GLU A 203 5.12 -28.25 -3.60
CA GLU A 203 5.94 -28.01 -4.80
C GLU A 203 5.25 -27.03 -5.77
N GLU A 204 3.93 -27.14 -5.92
CA GLU A 204 3.13 -26.31 -6.83
C GLU A 204 1.92 -25.69 -6.12
N TYR A 205 1.63 -24.43 -6.45
CA TYR A 205 0.50 -23.67 -5.93
C TYR A 205 -0.36 -23.08 -7.04
N GLU A 206 -1.67 -23.12 -6.84
CA GLU A 206 -2.66 -22.52 -7.75
C GLU A 206 -3.77 -21.83 -6.96
N THR A 207 -4.34 -20.77 -7.54
CA THR A 207 -5.50 -20.05 -7.02
C THR A 207 -6.59 -20.00 -8.09
N PHE A 208 -7.85 -20.14 -7.70
CA PHE A 208 -8.97 -20.33 -8.63
C PHE A 208 -10.02 -19.22 -8.61
N VAL A 209 -9.87 -18.25 -7.70
CA VAL A 209 -10.81 -17.15 -7.48
C VAL A 209 -10.10 -15.81 -7.66
N ALA A 210 -10.85 -14.78 -8.03
CA ALA A 210 -10.33 -13.43 -8.20
C ALA A 210 -10.35 -12.65 -6.87
N ASN A 211 -9.36 -11.76 -6.69
CA ASN A 211 -9.39 -10.78 -5.61
C ASN A 211 -10.60 -9.85 -5.75
N PHE A 212 -11.17 -9.45 -4.61
CA PHE A 212 -12.35 -8.58 -4.50
C PHE A 212 -13.67 -9.13 -5.07
N GLU A 213 -13.70 -10.38 -5.53
CA GLU A 213 -14.93 -11.09 -5.90
C GLU A 213 -15.41 -12.01 -4.76
N ARG A 214 -16.73 -12.13 -4.58
CA ARG A 214 -17.30 -12.90 -3.47
C ARG A 214 -17.17 -14.40 -3.74
N VAL A 215 -16.44 -15.10 -2.88
CA VAL A 215 -16.32 -16.56 -2.86
C VAL A 215 -17.44 -17.16 -2.00
N ALA A 216 -18.12 -18.17 -2.51
CA ALA A 216 -19.19 -18.86 -1.79
C ALA A 216 -18.64 -19.94 -0.84
N GLU A 217 -19.39 -20.28 0.21
CA GLU A 217 -19.10 -21.46 1.02
C GLU A 217 -19.07 -22.72 0.14
N GLY A 218 -18.07 -23.57 0.34
CA GLY A 218 -17.86 -24.78 -0.46
C GLY A 218 -17.14 -24.56 -1.80
N GLU A 219 -16.81 -23.32 -2.16
CA GLU A 219 -16.03 -23.01 -3.36
C GLU A 219 -14.52 -23.18 -3.12
N MET A 220 -13.84 -23.81 -4.08
CA MET A 220 -12.39 -24.01 -4.01
C MET A 220 -11.68 -22.71 -4.38
N TYR A 221 -10.82 -22.21 -3.50
CA TYR A 221 -10.07 -20.98 -3.74
C TYR A 221 -8.60 -21.22 -4.09
N ALA A 222 -8.00 -22.32 -3.62
CA ALA A 222 -6.61 -22.64 -3.88
C ALA A 222 -6.31 -24.15 -3.87
N ARG A 223 -5.13 -24.49 -4.38
CA ARG A 223 -4.55 -25.84 -4.34
C ARG A 223 -3.06 -25.73 -4.02
N ALA A 224 -2.58 -26.65 -3.19
CA ALA A 224 -1.16 -26.89 -2.93
C ALA A 224 -0.89 -28.38 -3.23
N ASP A 225 -0.16 -28.67 -4.30
CA ASP A 225 -0.01 -30.02 -4.88
C ASP A 225 -1.38 -30.73 -5.06
N GLY A 226 -1.64 -31.77 -4.26
CA GLY A 226 -2.89 -32.54 -4.26
C GLY A 226 -3.93 -32.06 -3.23
N GLU A 227 -3.56 -31.14 -2.34
CA GLU A 227 -4.46 -30.62 -1.29
C GLU A 227 -5.31 -29.47 -1.82
N GLN A 228 -6.63 -29.60 -1.62
CA GLN A 228 -7.60 -28.60 -2.06
C GLN A 228 -8.05 -27.75 -0.89
N PHE A 229 -8.07 -26.43 -1.10
CA PHE A 229 -8.52 -25.47 -0.12
C PHE A 229 -9.86 -24.89 -0.53
N VAL A 230 -10.85 -25.05 0.34
CA VAL A 230 -12.25 -24.72 0.10
C VAL A 230 -12.72 -23.73 1.15
N ALA A 231 -13.54 -22.77 0.74
CA ALA A 231 -14.12 -21.77 1.62
C ALA A 231 -15.06 -22.42 2.65
N ASP A 232 -14.73 -22.30 3.93
CA ASP A 232 -15.55 -22.74 5.07
C ASP A 232 -16.74 -21.81 5.35
N ARG A 233 -16.64 -20.55 4.90
CA ARG A 233 -17.68 -19.53 4.91
C ARG A 233 -17.42 -18.53 3.77
N PRO A 234 -18.42 -17.77 3.31
CA PRO A 234 -18.22 -16.78 2.25
C PRO A 234 -17.20 -15.70 2.65
N PHE A 235 -16.43 -15.21 1.68
CA PHE A 235 -15.47 -14.12 1.88
C PHE A 235 -15.10 -13.44 0.55
N TYR A 236 -14.36 -12.34 0.63
CA TYR A 236 -13.71 -11.67 -0.50
C TYR A 236 -12.18 -11.89 -0.41
N PRO A 237 -11.51 -12.49 -1.40
CA PRO A 237 -10.06 -12.65 -1.38
C PRO A 237 -9.36 -11.30 -1.50
N ILE A 238 -8.33 -11.09 -0.70
CA ILE A 238 -7.48 -9.90 -0.70
C ILE A 238 -6.04 -10.39 -0.76
N LEU A 239 -5.25 -9.83 -1.69
CA LEU A 239 -3.86 -10.21 -1.93
C LEU A 239 -3.67 -11.73 -2.16
N LEU A 240 -4.72 -12.42 -2.66
CA LEU A 240 -4.68 -13.84 -2.98
C LEU A 240 -3.79 -14.09 -4.19
N SER A 241 -2.73 -14.85 -4.01
CA SER A 241 -1.81 -15.28 -5.06
C SER A 241 -1.14 -16.61 -4.71
N PRO A 242 -0.70 -17.40 -5.70
CA PRO A 242 -0.01 -18.66 -5.44
C PRO A 242 1.42 -18.46 -4.90
N TYR A 243 2.12 -17.40 -5.31
CA TYR A 243 3.55 -17.20 -5.05
C TYR A 243 3.91 -15.83 -4.46
N GLY A 244 2.92 -15.02 -4.06
CA GLY A 244 3.19 -13.68 -3.50
C GLY A 244 3.71 -13.68 -2.06
N TYR A 245 3.39 -14.70 -1.27
CA TYR A 245 3.91 -14.88 0.09
C TYR A 245 4.50 -16.28 0.27
N GLU A 246 5.36 -16.46 1.28
CA GLU A 246 5.97 -17.75 1.57
C GLU A 246 4.98 -18.72 2.23
N THR A 247 4.25 -18.26 3.24
CA THR A 247 3.45 -19.11 4.15
C THR A 247 1.94 -18.90 4.04
N GLU A 248 1.49 -17.98 3.18
CA GLU A 248 0.09 -17.63 2.99
C GLU A 248 -0.29 -17.54 1.51
N PHE A 249 -1.53 -17.89 1.18
CA PHE A 249 -2.06 -17.57 -0.14
C PHE A 249 -2.48 -16.10 -0.22
N GLY A 250 -2.86 -15.50 0.89
CA GLY A 250 -3.40 -14.15 0.98
C GLY A 250 -4.31 -14.05 2.19
N TYR A 251 -5.33 -13.20 2.09
CA TYR A 251 -6.25 -12.91 3.18
C TYR A 251 -7.69 -13.02 2.71
N THR A 252 -8.58 -13.28 3.65
CA THR A 252 -10.00 -13.04 3.45
C THR A 252 -10.35 -11.65 3.90
N GLY A 253 -11.41 -11.09 3.35
CA GLY A 253 -12.05 -9.90 3.88
C GLY A 253 -13.56 -9.87 3.67
N ASP A 254 -14.16 -8.83 4.22
CA ASP A 254 -15.57 -8.49 4.12
C ASP A 254 -15.74 -7.17 3.37
N LEU A 255 -16.72 -7.08 2.47
CA LEU A 255 -17.16 -5.80 1.90
C LEU A 255 -17.96 -5.05 2.97
N VAL A 256 -17.40 -3.95 3.49
CA VAL A 256 -17.96 -3.19 4.62
C VAL A 256 -18.72 -1.93 4.20
N GLY A 257 -18.69 -1.58 2.91
CA GLY A 257 -19.45 -0.48 2.34
C GLY A 257 -18.73 0.15 1.15
N ARG A 258 -19.09 1.39 0.87
CA ARG A 258 -18.39 2.27 -0.06
C ARG A 258 -17.96 3.54 0.65
N LEU A 259 -16.96 4.23 0.10
CA LEU A 259 -16.35 5.39 0.75
C LEU A 259 -17.35 6.53 1.03
N ASP A 260 -18.33 6.72 0.14
CA ASP A 260 -19.43 7.69 0.30
C ASP A 260 -20.44 7.32 1.39
N GLU A 261 -20.64 6.03 1.65
CA GLU A 261 -21.50 5.52 2.71
C GLU A 261 -20.85 5.59 4.10
N GLN A 262 -19.52 5.69 4.16
CA GLN A 262 -18.73 5.68 5.39
C GLN A 262 -18.26 7.08 5.84
N ALA A 263 -18.72 8.15 5.19
CA ALA A 263 -18.39 9.52 5.58
C ALA A 263 -18.66 9.76 7.07
N ILE A 264 -17.59 9.98 7.83
CA ILE A 264 -17.62 10.24 9.27
C ILE A 264 -18.57 11.43 9.51
N PRO A 265 -19.63 11.28 10.35
CA PRO A 265 -20.49 12.40 10.65
C PRO A 265 -19.64 13.52 11.25
N GLY A 266 -19.66 14.70 10.60
CA GLY A 266 -18.94 15.87 11.07
C GLY A 266 -19.30 16.22 12.53
N PRO A 267 -18.43 16.97 13.24
CA PRO A 267 -18.66 17.30 14.64
C PRO A 267 -20.05 17.92 14.82
N GLU A 268 -20.79 17.43 15.82
CA GLU A 268 -22.11 17.97 16.15
C GLU A 268 -22.03 19.49 16.32
N PRO A 269 -22.94 20.26 15.70
CA PRO A 269 -22.94 21.71 15.83
C PRO A 269 -23.04 22.07 17.31
N THR A 270 -22.07 22.85 17.79
CA THR A 270 -22.06 23.34 19.17
C THR A 270 -23.33 24.16 19.40
N PRO A 271 -24.12 23.90 20.46
CA PRO A 271 -25.34 24.67 20.71
C PRO A 271 -24.97 26.14 20.89
N GLU A 272 -25.57 27.00 20.08
CA GLU A 272 -25.49 28.46 20.24
C GLU A 272 -25.93 28.82 21.67
N ARG A 273 -25.06 29.57 22.38
CA ARG A 273 -25.36 30.14 23.70
C ARG A 273 -25.96 31.52 23.58
#